data_AF-A0A328KHU3-F1
#
_entry.id   AF-A0A328KHU3-F1
#
_cell.length_a   1.000
_cell.length_b   1.000
_cell.length_c   1.000
_cell.angle_alpha   90.00
_cell.angle_beta   90.00
_cell.angle_gamma   90.00
#
_symmetry.space_group_name_H-M   'P 1'
#
loop_
_entity.id
_entity.type
_entity.pdbx_description
1 polymer ?
#
loop_
_entity_poly.entity_id
_entity_poly.type
_entity_poly.pdbx_seq_one_letter_code
_entity_poly.pdbx_strand_id
1 'polypeptide(L)'
;MKSFTLTTIPSLAGLILVASYLPQLHTTFSTRSAEGHSLLFWILMNLALGGLFVQQIGLIKYEGNTKYAGAIVQGINLLLAFIMLLMVIVF
;
A
#
# COMPACT_ATOMS: atom_id res chain seq x y z
N MET A 1 -17.84 13.84 -11.13
CA MET A 1 -16.77 13.03 -11.76
C MET A 1 -15.46 13.07 -10.97
N LYS A 2 -14.89 14.25 -10.66
CA LYS A 2 -13.61 14.37 -9.89
C LYS A 2 -13.57 13.54 -8.60
N SER A 3 -14.60 13.61 -7.73
CA SER A 3 -14.59 12.82 -6.48
C SER A 3 -14.62 11.31 -6.72
N PHE A 4 -15.25 10.85 -7.80
CA PHE A 4 -15.33 9.42 -8.10
C PHE A 4 -13.97 8.89 -8.58
N THR A 5 -13.32 9.60 -9.50
CA THR A 5 -12.02 9.20 -10.06
C THR A 5 -10.85 9.47 -9.14
N LEU A 6 -10.88 10.56 -8.35
CA LEU A 6 -9.76 10.95 -7.48
C LEU A 6 -9.88 10.41 -6.06
N THR A 7 -11.08 10.02 -5.62
CA THR A 7 -11.27 9.52 -4.26
C THR A 7 -11.79 8.08 -4.23
N THR A 8 -12.93 7.83 -4.87
CA THR A 8 -13.65 6.55 -4.70
C THR A 8 -12.89 5.38 -5.31
N ILE A 9 -12.47 5.48 -6.58
CA ILE A 9 -11.73 4.40 -7.27
C ILE A 9 -10.39 4.12 -6.57
N PRO A 10 -9.54 5.12 -6.27
CA PRO A 10 -8.26 4.87 -5.61
C PRO A 10 -8.41 4.26 -4.21
N SER A 11 -9.45 4.66 -3.47
CA SER A 11 -9.72 4.09 -2.13
C SER A 11 -10.17 2.64 -2.22
N LEU A 12 -11.07 2.30 -3.16
CA LEU A 12 -11.50 0.92 -3.39
C LEU A 12 -10.35 0.03 -3.85
N ALA A 13 -9.57 0.48 -4.82
CA ALA A 13 -8.39 -0.24 -5.29
C ALA A 13 -7.39 -0.47 -4.15
N GLY A 14 -7.16 0.55 -3.33
CA GLY A 14 -6.28 0.42 -2.16
C GLY A 14 -6.82 -0.54 -1.10
N LEU A 15 -8.13 -0.61 -0.87
CA LEU A 15 -8.71 -1.60 0.06
C LEU A 15 -8.55 -3.04 -0.46
N ILE A 16 -8.69 -3.25 -1.76
CA ILE A 16 -8.45 -4.57 -2.39
C ILE A 16 -6.99 -4.98 -2.22
N LEU A 17 -6.04 -4.05 -2.39
CA LEU A 17 -4.62 -4.31 -2.16
C LEU A 17 -4.35 -4.71 -0.70
N VAL A 18 -4.91 -3.98 0.27
CA VAL A 18 -4.80 -4.33 1.70
C VAL A 18 -5.29 -5.75 1.95
N ALA A 19 -6.48 -6.09 1.45
CA ALA A 19 -7.04 -7.43 1.61
C ALA A 19 -6.17 -8.51 0.96
N SER A 20 -5.49 -8.19 -0.14
CA SER A 20 -4.60 -9.11 -0.84
C SER A 20 -3.27 -9.35 -0.11
N TYR A 21 -2.78 -8.36 0.66
CA TYR A 21 -1.54 -8.51 1.43
C TYR A 21 -1.72 -9.33 2.71
N LEU A 22 -2.92 -9.36 3.30
CA LEU A 22 -3.15 -10.02 4.59
C LEU A 22 -2.82 -11.52 4.58
N PRO A 23 -3.26 -12.34 3.61
CA PRO A 23 -2.89 -13.75 3.55
C PRO A 23 -1.37 -13.93 3.41
N GLN A 24 -0.74 -13.09 2.59
CA GLN A 24 0.69 -13.17 2.32
C GLN A 24 1.53 -12.82 3.55
N LEU A 25 1.15 -11.78 4.28
CA LEU A 25 1.76 -11.43 5.57
C LEU A 25 1.61 -12.57 6.57
N HIS A 26 0.40 -13.12 6.67
CA HIS A 26 0.12 -14.22 7.59
C HIS A 26 0.95 -15.47 7.27
N THR A 27 1.03 -15.86 5.99
CA THR A 27 1.81 -17.05 5.58
C THR A 27 3.29 -16.84 5.86
N THR A 28 3.90 -15.75 5.37
CA THR A 28 5.33 -15.48 5.56
C THR A 28 5.69 -15.36 7.05
N PHE A 29 4.80 -14.82 7.89
CA PHE A 29 5.02 -14.74 9.34
C PHE A 29 4.94 -16.09 10.02
N SER A 30 3.94 -16.89 9.65
CA SER A 30 3.69 -18.20 10.26
C SER A 30 4.74 -19.23 9.85
N THR A 31 5.15 -19.22 8.59
CA THR A 31 6.16 -20.16 8.07
C THR A 31 7.58 -19.73 8.39
N ARG A 32 7.80 -18.45 8.77
CA ARG A 32 9.13 -17.86 8.95
C ARG A 32 10.04 -18.10 7.74
N SER A 33 9.46 -18.08 6.54
CA SER A 33 10.17 -18.31 5.29
C SER A 33 9.73 -17.27 4.26
N ALA A 34 10.71 -16.63 3.63
CA ALA A 34 10.51 -15.76 2.49
C ALA A 34 10.79 -16.46 1.14
N GLU A 35 10.85 -17.79 1.12
CA GLU A 35 11.16 -18.55 -0.08
C GLU A 35 10.14 -18.28 -1.20
N GLY A 36 10.64 -17.94 -2.39
CA GLY A 36 9.81 -17.54 -3.54
C GLY A 36 9.42 -16.06 -3.58
N HIS A 37 9.75 -15.25 -2.56
CA HIS A 37 9.53 -13.81 -2.58
C HIS A 37 10.72 -13.06 -3.18
N SER A 38 10.44 -12.12 -4.09
CA SER A 38 11.45 -11.24 -4.67
C SER A 38 11.68 -10.01 -3.78
N LEU A 39 12.90 -9.84 -3.27
CA LEU A 39 13.29 -8.65 -2.51
C LEU A 39 13.13 -7.37 -3.34
N LEU A 40 13.58 -7.39 -4.60
CA LEU A 40 13.47 -6.24 -5.51
C LEU A 40 12.02 -5.83 -5.73
N PHE A 41 11.11 -6.81 -5.87
CA PHE A 41 9.68 -6.53 -5.98
C PHE A 41 9.16 -5.75 -4.78
N TRP A 42 9.48 -6.16 -3.55
CA TRP A 42 9.01 -5.47 -2.35
C TRP A 42 9.66 -4.08 -2.17
N ILE A 43 10.91 -3.88 -2.58
CA ILE A 43 11.53 -2.55 -2.64
C ILE A 43 10.76 -1.63 -3.60
N LEU A 44 10.53 -2.09 -4.83
CA LEU A 44 9.80 -1.31 -5.84
C LEU A 44 8.35 -1.05 -5.42
N MET A 45 7.70 -2.02 -4.78
CA MET A 45 6.35 -1.88 -4.25
C MET A 45 6.27 -0.79 -3.18
N ASN A 46 7.23 -0.75 -2.25
CA ASN A 46 7.32 0.31 -1.24
C ASN A 46 7.53 1.69 -1.86
N LEU A 47 8.41 1.81 -2.86
CA LEU A 47 8.63 3.07 -3.57
C LEU A 47 7.37 3.54 -4.31
N ALA A 48 6.67 2.63 -5.00
CA ALA A 48 5.43 2.92 -5.69
C ALA A 48 4.33 3.39 -4.73
N LEU A 49 4.10 2.65 -3.65
CA LEU A 49 3.11 3.01 -2.62
C LEU A 49 3.47 4.30 -1.89
N GLY A 50 4.76 4.56 -1.66
CA GLY A 50 5.26 5.84 -1.14
C GLY A 50 4.91 7.01 -2.08
N GLY A 51 5.13 6.84 -3.38
CA GLY A 51 4.73 7.81 -4.39
C GLY A 51 3.22 8.06 -4.41
N LEU A 52 2.42 6.99 -4.34
CA LEU A 52 0.95 7.09 -4.28
C LEU A 52 0.46 7.76 -2.99
N PHE A 53 1.11 7.51 -1.86
CA PHE A 53 0.80 8.20 -0.61
C PHE A 53 1.08 9.70 -0.72
N VAL A 54 2.26 10.08 -1.22
CA VAL A 54 2.61 11.50 -1.48
C VAL A 54 1.63 12.14 -2.46
N GLN A 55 1.21 11.43 -3.50
CA GLN A 55 0.19 11.89 -4.44
C GLN A 55 -1.14 12.18 -3.73
N GLN A 56 -1.60 11.31 -2.83
CA GLN A 56 -2.84 11.54 -2.08
C GLN A 56 -2.75 12.77 -1.17
N ILE A 57 -1.60 13.00 -0.52
CA ILE A 57 -1.34 14.23 0.22
C ILE A 57 -1.39 15.46 -0.70
N GLY A 58 -0.82 15.36 -1.90
CA GLY A 58 -0.90 16.41 -2.92
C GLY A 58 -2.33 16.74 -3.32
N LEU A 59 -3.18 15.74 -3.53
CA LEU A 59 -4.60 15.95 -3.85
C LEU A 59 -5.36 16.67 -2.72
N ILE A 60 -5.03 16.34 -1.46
CA ILE A 60 -5.65 17.00 -0.29
C ILE A 60 -5.22 18.47 -0.24
N LYS A 61 -3.92 18.74 -0.35
CA LYS A 61 -3.34 20.07 -0.14
C LYS A 61 -3.56 21.03 -1.31
N TYR A 62 -3.50 20.53 -2.55
CA TYR A 62 -3.48 21.37 -3.76
C TYR A 62 -4.76 21.28 -4.59
N GLU A 63 -5.49 20.16 -4.56
CA GLU A 63 -6.74 19.97 -5.32
C GLU A 63 -8.00 20.12 -4.43
N GLY A 64 -7.83 20.48 -3.15
CA GLY A 64 -8.94 20.69 -2.21
C GLY A 64 -9.74 19.41 -1.92
N ASN A 65 -9.15 18.23 -2.11
CA ASN A 65 -9.81 16.97 -1.81
C ASN A 65 -9.93 16.78 -0.30
N THR A 66 -11.09 17.08 0.28
CA THR A 66 -11.36 16.98 1.72
C THR A 66 -11.49 15.54 2.23
N LYS A 67 -11.43 14.55 1.34
CA LYS A 67 -11.56 13.14 1.69
C LYS A 67 -10.20 12.49 1.93
N TYR A 68 -9.83 12.38 3.20
CA TYR A 68 -8.60 11.76 3.67
C TYR A 68 -8.53 10.23 3.49
N ALA A 69 -9.64 9.59 3.13
CA ALA A 69 -9.73 8.14 2.98
C ALA A 69 -8.65 7.57 2.04
N GLY A 70 -8.37 8.25 0.93
CA GLY A 70 -7.33 7.83 -0.01
C GLY A 70 -5.94 7.81 0.63
N ALA A 71 -5.57 8.86 1.36
CA ALA A 71 -4.29 8.93 2.07
C ALA A 71 -4.19 7.85 3.16
N ILE A 72 -5.26 7.62 3.92
CA ILE A 72 -5.30 6.59 4.96
C ILE A 72 -5.07 5.19 4.34
N VAL A 73 -5.82 4.86 3.28
CA VAL A 73 -5.72 3.55 2.63
C VAL A 73 -4.34 3.35 2.00
N GLN A 74 -3.77 4.37 1.35
CA GLN A 74 -2.41 4.26 0.81
C GLN A 74 -1.34 4.16 1.91
N GLY A 75 -1.54 4.85 3.04
CA GLY A 75 -0.66 4.72 4.21
C GLY A 75 -0.67 3.31 4.80
N ILE A 76 -1.85 2.68 4.90
CA ILE A 76 -1.97 1.28 5.34
C ILE A 76 -1.28 0.34 4.34
N ASN A 77 -1.51 0.51 3.03
CA ASN A 77 -0.83 -0.30 2.01
C ASN A 77 0.69 -0.18 2.12
N LEU A 78 1.21 1.05 2.25
CA LEU A 78 2.64 1.30 2.42
C LEU A 78 3.18 0.60 3.68
N LEU A 79 2.47 0.69 4.81
CA LEU A 79 2.88 0.03 6.04
C LEU A 79 2.93 -1.49 5.88
N LEU A 80 1.90 -2.10 5.28
CA LEU A 80 1.83 -3.55 5.07
C LEU A 80 2.92 -4.04 4.10
N ALA A 81 3.16 -3.30 3.01
CA ALA A 81 4.25 -3.60 2.09
C ALA A 81 5.63 -3.42 2.74
N PHE A 82 5.79 -2.47 3.65
CA PHE A 82 7.01 -2.27 4.40
C PHE A 82 7.26 -3.43 5.38
N ILE A 83 6.21 -3.89 6.08
CA ILE A 83 6.30 -5.08 6.94
C ILE A 83 6.70 -6.31 6.10
N MET A 84 6.09 -6.52 4.93
CA MET A 84 6.49 -7.60 4.02
C MET A 84 7.96 -7.49 3.60
N LEU A 85 8.43 -6.29 3.27
CA LEU A 85 9.84 -6.06 2.93
C LEU A 85 10.77 -6.45 4.07
N LEU A 86 10.45 -6.03 5.31
CA LEU A 86 11.24 -6.42 6.49
C LEU A 86 11.26 -7.94 6.69
N MET A 87 10.12 -8.60 6.50
CA MET A 87 10.04 -10.06 6.62
C MET A 87 10.87 -10.77 5.56
N VAL A 88 10.90 -10.26 4.32
CA VAL A 88 11.72 -10.81 3.23
C VAL A 88 13.22 -10.56 3.43
N ILE A 89 13.59 -9.53 4.19
CA ILE A 89 15.00 -9.28 4.56
C ILE A 89 15.44 -10.19 5.71
N VAL A 90 14.53 -10.51 6.63
CA VAL A 90 14.85 -11.21 7.88
C VAL A 90 14.71 -12.73 7.77
N PHE A 91 13.72 -13.22 7.02
CA PHE A 91 13.45 -14.66 6.81
C PHE A 91 14.00 -15.12 5.47
#